data_AF-A0A0Q9L2J8-F1
#
_entry.id   AF-A0A0Q9L2J8-F1
#
_cell.length_a   1.000
_cell.length_b   1.000
_cell.length_c   1.000
_cell.angle_alpha   90.00
_cell.angle_beta   90.00
_cell.angle_gamma   90.00
#
_symmetry.space_group_name_H-M   'P 1'
#
loop_
_entity.id
_entity.type
_entity.pdbx_description
1 polymer ?
#
loop_
_entity_poly.entity_id
_entity_poly.type
_entity_poly.pdbx_seq_one_letter_code
_entity_poly.pdbx_strand_id
1 'polypeptide(L)'
;MGDVSFFLVFLAIVLIGATALIGTDIGAGLMRKRRSRNQLIDDGFDEPVASLPPVLLPADAKPADVDHVRFSLGLRGYRMDQVDEVLDDLRDQIASKEEQLASKDAEIERLREQVRASDLSAAAEDRP
;
A
#
# COMPACT_ATOMS: atom_id res chain seq x y z
N MET A 1 -36.19 -33.56 0.93
CA MET A 1 -35.57 -32.36 1.54
C MET A 1 -34.33 -32.69 2.40
N GLY A 2 -34.08 -33.94 2.78
CA GLY A 2 -32.86 -34.32 3.51
C GLY A 2 -31.60 -34.31 2.62
N ASP A 3 -31.68 -34.80 1.39
CA ASP A 3 -30.50 -35.00 0.53
C ASP A 3 -29.79 -33.70 0.16
N VAL A 4 -30.53 -32.62 -0.09
CA VAL A 4 -29.97 -31.29 -0.39
C VAL A 4 -29.28 -30.70 0.84
N SER A 5 -29.80 -30.97 2.03
CA SER A 5 -29.19 -30.54 3.30
C SER A 5 -27.91 -31.32 3.59
N PHE A 6 -27.90 -32.65 3.38
CA PHE A 6 -26.68 -33.46 3.48
C PHE A 6 -25.64 -33.06 2.44
N PHE A 7 -26.05 -32.75 1.20
CA PHE A 7 -25.17 -32.26 0.16
C PHE A 7 -24.54 -30.92 0.52
N LEU A 8 -25.30 -29.98 1.08
CA LEU A 8 -24.77 -28.69 1.55
C LEU A 8 -23.79 -28.85 2.72
N VAL A 9 -24.07 -29.75 3.66
CA VAL A 9 -23.14 -30.04 4.78
C VAL A 9 -21.86 -30.70 4.26
N PHE A 10 -21.98 -31.67 3.36
CA PHE A 10 -20.83 -32.32 2.74
C PHE A 10 -19.99 -31.32 1.94
N LEU A 11 -20.63 -30.48 1.13
CA LEU A 11 -19.99 -29.42 0.37
C LEU A 11 -19.28 -28.43 1.30
N ALA A 12 -19.90 -28.04 2.41
CA ALA A 12 -19.29 -27.16 3.41
C ALA A 12 -18.05 -27.80 4.06
N ILE A 13 -18.11 -29.09 4.43
CA ILE A 13 -16.96 -29.82 5.00
C ILE A 13 -15.83 -29.93 3.98
N VAL A 14 -16.14 -30.23 2.71
CA VAL A 14 -15.14 -30.28 1.63
C VAL A 14 -14.51 -28.91 1.39
N LEU A 15 -15.29 -27.83 1.41
CA LEU A 15 -14.79 -26.46 1.28
C LEU A 15 -13.86 -26.05 2.43
N ILE A 16 -14.22 -26.42 3.67
CA ILE A 16 -13.39 -26.20 4.86
C ILE A 16 -12.10 -27.04 4.78
N GLY A 17 -12.17 -28.29 4.32
CA GLY A 17 -10.99 -29.15 4.13
C GLY A 17 -10.06 -28.65 3.03
N ALA A 18 -10.62 -28.20 1.90
CA ALA A 18 -9.85 -27.67 0.77
C ALA A 18 -9.15 -26.34 1.13
N THR A 19 -9.83 -25.44 1.85
CA THR A 19 -9.22 -24.20 2.34
C THR A 19 -8.13 -24.45 3.38
N ALA A 20 -8.23 -25.50 4.19
CA ALA A 20 -7.18 -25.93 5.12
C ALA A 20 -5.98 -26.60 4.42
N LEU A 21 -6.16 -27.24 3.26
CA LEU A 21 -5.05 -27.85 2.51
C LEU A 21 -4.29 -26.84 1.62
N ILE A 22 -4.99 -25.83 1.10
CA ILE A 22 -4.40 -24.85 0.17
C ILE A 22 -3.93 -23.59 0.93
N GLY A 23 -4.56 -23.24 2.06
CA GLY A 23 -4.31 -21.98 2.77
C GLY A 23 -3.46 -22.09 4.04
N THR A 24 -3.03 -23.29 4.41
CA THR A 24 -2.27 -23.51 5.65
C THR A 24 -1.18 -24.56 5.47
N ASP A 25 0.07 -24.09 5.55
CA ASP A 25 1.30 -24.86 5.75
C ASP A 25 1.33 -25.50 7.17
N ILE A 26 0.21 -26.11 7.60
CA ILE A 26 0.01 -26.76 8.90
C ILE A 26 0.23 -28.28 8.74
N GLY A 27 1.30 -28.64 8.03
CA GLY A 27 1.75 -30.03 7.90
C GLY A 27 2.65 -30.52 9.04
N ALA A 28 3.18 -29.63 9.89
CA ALA A 28 4.25 -29.98 10.82
C ALA A 28 3.86 -30.03 12.31
N GLY A 29 2.57 -29.88 12.66
CA GLY A 29 2.14 -29.69 14.06
C GLY A 29 1.90 -30.97 14.87
N LEU A 30 1.54 -32.10 14.24
CA LEU A 30 1.05 -33.28 14.99
C LEU A 30 2.10 -34.40 15.15
N MET A 31 3.23 -34.33 14.45
CA MET A 31 4.28 -35.37 14.44
C MET A 31 5.58 -34.98 15.21
N ARG A 32 5.50 -34.13 16.23
CA ARG A 32 6.66 -33.78 17.08
C ARG A 32 6.52 -34.12 18.57
N LYS A 33 5.58 -35.00 18.94
CA LYS A 33 5.49 -35.51 20.33
C LYS A 33 6.55 -36.57 20.69
N ARG A 34 7.54 -36.88 19.82
CA ARG A 34 8.48 -37.98 20.12
C ARG A 34 9.86 -37.87 19.44
N ARG A 35 10.64 -36.84 19.75
CA ARG A 35 12.13 -36.90 19.68
C ARG A 35 12.69 -35.62 20.31
N SER A 36 13.23 -35.72 21.52
CA SER A 36 14.69 -35.77 21.74
C SER A 36 15.31 -34.36 21.71
N ARG A 37 15.51 -33.71 22.86
CA ARG A 37 16.71 -33.82 23.72
C ARG A 37 17.95 -32.99 23.29
N ASN A 38 18.01 -32.27 22.18
CA ASN A 38 19.20 -31.43 21.87
C ASN A 38 18.76 -29.97 21.57
N GLN A 39 18.80 -28.99 22.47
CA GLN A 39 19.93 -28.34 23.17
C GLN A 39 20.99 -27.60 22.32
N LEU A 40 20.86 -27.42 20.98
CA LEU A 40 21.96 -26.84 20.17
C LEU A 40 21.59 -25.94 18.96
N ILE A 41 20.42 -25.29 18.91
CA ILE A 41 20.09 -24.30 17.85
C ILE A 41 19.34 -23.14 18.54
N ASP A 42 20.06 -22.07 18.90
CA ASP A 42 20.08 -20.79 18.16
C ASP A 42 19.22 -19.74 18.92
N ASP A 43 19.67 -19.17 20.03
CA ASP A 43 20.44 -17.91 20.11
C ASP A 43 19.97 -16.74 19.19
N GLY A 44 18.75 -16.81 18.63
CA GLY A 44 18.30 -15.87 17.59
C GLY A 44 16.89 -15.31 17.74
N PHE A 45 16.23 -15.47 18.89
CA PHE A 45 14.98 -14.74 19.15
C PHE A 45 15.28 -13.37 19.74
N ASP A 46 15.92 -12.51 18.93
CA ASP A 46 15.77 -11.08 19.11
C ASP A 46 14.28 -10.81 18.87
N GLU A 47 13.58 -10.42 19.92
CA GLU A 47 12.17 -10.04 19.87
C GLU A 47 12.03 -8.99 18.75
N PRO A 48 11.20 -9.19 17.71
CA PRO A 48 11.10 -8.23 16.62
C PRO A 48 10.51 -6.91 17.15
N VAL A 49 11.37 -6.02 17.64
CA VAL A 49 11.00 -4.67 18.07
C VAL A 49 10.84 -3.79 16.84
N ALA A 50 9.72 -4.00 16.13
CA ALA A 50 9.25 -3.11 15.08
C ALA A 50 7.81 -2.65 15.40
N SER A 51 7.60 -2.09 16.59
CA SER A 51 6.39 -1.33 16.90
C SER A 51 6.66 0.18 16.79
N LEU A 52 7.21 0.64 15.67
CA LEU A 52 6.97 2.03 15.31
C LEU A 52 5.47 2.14 14.94
N PRO A 53 4.75 3.14 15.46
CA PRO A 53 3.37 3.37 15.07
C PRO A 53 3.30 3.49 13.54
N PRO A 54 2.25 2.94 12.90
CA PRO A 54 2.11 2.99 11.44
C PRO A 54 2.12 4.45 11.00
N VAL A 55 3.20 4.87 10.34
CA VAL A 55 3.32 6.20 9.76
C VAL A 55 2.63 6.14 8.41
N LEU A 56 1.40 6.62 8.39
CA LEU A 56 0.61 6.78 7.17
C LEU A 56 1.06 8.03 6.43
N LEU A 57 0.83 8.04 5.12
CA LEU A 57 1.02 9.24 4.31
C LEU A 57 0.10 10.38 4.80
N PRO A 58 0.60 11.61 4.90
CA PRO A 58 -0.22 12.77 5.18
C PRO A 58 -1.18 13.04 4.01
N ALA A 59 -2.25 13.81 4.26
CA ALA A 59 -3.25 14.13 3.23
C ALA A 59 -2.65 14.81 1.99
N ASP A 60 -1.60 15.63 2.19
CA ASP A 60 -0.80 16.27 1.14
C ASP A 60 0.57 15.59 1.04
N ALA A 61 0.57 14.33 0.62
CA ALA A 61 1.79 13.53 0.50
C ALA A 61 2.75 14.07 -0.56
N LYS A 62 3.99 14.35 -0.15
CA LYS A 62 5.11 14.65 -1.04
C LYS A 62 5.84 13.37 -1.44
N PRO A 63 6.65 13.38 -2.52
CA PRO A 63 7.43 12.21 -2.92
C PRO A 63 8.31 11.67 -1.78
N ALA A 64 8.95 12.57 -1.03
CA ALA A 64 9.81 12.20 0.11
C ALA A 64 9.04 11.54 1.27
N ASP A 65 7.73 11.81 1.41
CA ASP A 65 6.93 11.24 2.50
C ASP A 65 6.67 9.74 2.29
N VAL A 66 6.75 9.27 1.05
CA VAL A 66 6.59 7.84 0.69
C VAL A 66 7.71 6.99 1.29
N ASP A 67 8.92 7.54 1.41
CA ASP A 67 10.10 6.84 1.95
C ASP A 67 10.01 6.56 3.46
N HIS A 68 9.18 7.36 4.13
CA HIS A 68 8.98 7.32 5.57
C HIS A 68 7.83 6.42 5.99
N VAL A 69 7.06 5.87 5.03
CA VAL A 69 5.99 4.92 5.32
C VAL A 69 6.57 3.64 5.91
N ARG A 70 5.97 3.16 7.00
CA ARG A 70 6.38 1.94 7.70
C ARG A 70 5.17 1.04 7.91
N PHE A 71 5.24 -0.15 7.31
CA PHE A 71 4.21 -1.18 7.43
C PHE A 71 4.62 -2.22 8.48
N SER A 72 3.70 -2.57 9.38
CA SER A 72 3.89 -3.67 10.32
C SER A 72 3.78 -5.03 9.60
N LEU A 73 4.60 -6.00 10.02
CA LEU A 73 4.56 -7.36 9.48
C LEU A 73 3.35 -8.12 10.05
N GLY A 74 2.50 -8.67 9.17
CA GLY A 74 1.35 -9.49 9.54
C GLY A 74 1.52 -10.95 9.14
N LEU A 75 0.79 -11.86 9.81
CA LEU A 75 0.83 -13.32 9.56
C LEU A 75 0.45 -13.73 8.12
N ARG A 76 -0.18 -12.81 7.37
CA ARG A 76 -0.45 -12.88 5.92
C ARG A 76 -0.18 -11.52 5.26
N GLY A 77 1.00 -10.97 5.48
CA GLY A 77 1.42 -9.69 4.91
C GLY A 77 1.62 -9.76 3.39
N TYR A 78 1.48 -8.61 2.72
CA TYR A 78 1.99 -8.42 1.37
C TYR A 78 3.50 -8.61 1.37
N ARG A 79 4.05 -9.09 0.24
CA ARG A 79 5.49 -9.26 0.14
C ARG A 79 6.17 -7.89 0.04
N MET A 80 7.23 -7.69 0.82
CA MET A 80 7.90 -6.38 0.94
C MET A 80 8.45 -5.88 -0.39
N ASP A 81 8.97 -6.76 -1.25
CA ASP A 81 9.43 -6.41 -2.60
C ASP A 81 8.33 -5.81 -3.48
N GLN A 82 7.12 -6.38 -3.42
CA GLN A 82 5.97 -5.85 -4.16
C GLN A 82 5.47 -4.52 -3.57
N VAL A 83 5.53 -4.37 -2.26
CA VAL A 83 5.16 -3.11 -1.60
C VAL A 83 6.18 -2.03 -1.96
N ASP A 84 7.48 -2.35 -1.94
CA ASP A 84 8.56 -1.42 -2.28
C ASP A 84 8.44 -0.94 -3.73
N GLU A 85 8.15 -1.84 -4.68
CA GLU A 85 7.91 -1.49 -6.09
C GLU A 85 6.72 -0.53 -6.26
N VAL A 86 5.62 -0.79 -5.54
CA VAL A 86 4.44 0.09 -5.57
C VAL A 86 4.72 1.44 -4.92
N LEU A 87 5.53 1.48 -3.86
CA LEU A 87 5.93 2.73 -3.21
C LEU A 87 6.84 3.56 -4.13
N ASP A 88 7.77 2.92 -4.85
CA ASP A 88 8.61 3.61 -5.82
C ASP A 88 7.77 4.19 -6.98
N ASP A 89 6.84 3.41 -7.55
CA ASP A 89 5.91 3.90 -8.58
C ASP A 89 5.02 5.05 -8.05
N LEU A 90 4.55 4.94 -6.80
CA LEU A 90 3.78 6.00 -6.15
C LEU A 90 4.61 7.28 -6.00
N ARG A 91 5.88 7.18 -5.59
CA ARG A 91 6.81 8.32 -5.48
C ARG A 91 6.93 9.04 -6.82
N ASP A 92 7.15 8.30 -7.89
CA ASP A 92 7.32 8.82 -9.24
C ASP A 92 6.03 9.49 -9.75
N GLN A 93 4.87 8.87 -9.48
CA GLN A 93 3.58 9.47 -9.82
C GLN A 93 3.31 10.78 -9.09
N ILE A 94 3.65 10.88 -7.81
CA ILE A 94 3.48 12.13 -7.04
C ILE A 94 4.39 13.21 -7.63
N ALA A 95 5.66 12.89 -7.90
CA ALA A 95 6.60 13.83 -8.49
C ALA A 95 6.12 14.36 -9.87
N SER A 96 5.62 13.47 -10.73
CA SER A 96 5.05 13.86 -12.02
C SER A 96 3.83 14.77 -11.88
N LYS A 97 2.96 14.49 -10.90
CA LYS A 97 1.78 15.33 -10.63
C LYS A 97 2.18 16.71 -10.11
N GLU A 98 3.18 16.81 -9.23
CA GLU A 98 3.70 18.08 -8.73
C GLU A 98 4.28 18.93 -9.87
N GLU A 99 5.05 18.34 -10.78
CA GLU A 99 5.59 19.04 -11.95
C GLU A 99 4.47 19.55 -12.87
N GLN A 100 3.47 18.71 -13.15
CA GLN A 100 2.31 19.12 -13.96
C GLN A 100 1.53 20.26 -13.32
N LEU A 101 1.38 20.24 -12.00
CA LEU A 101 0.69 21.31 -11.28
C LEU A 101 1.47 22.62 -11.37
N ALA A 102 2.78 22.57 -11.15
CA ALA A 102 3.66 23.73 -11.29
C ALA A 102 3.62 24.32 -12.72
N SER A 103 3.61 23.47 -13.75
CA SER A 103 3.48 23.91 -15.13
C SER A 103 2.15 24.60 -15.40
N LYS A 104 1.05 24.05 -14.90
CA LYS A 104 -0.29 24.64 -15.06
C LYS A 104 -0.40 25.98 -14.34
N ASP A 105 0.14 26.08 -13.13
CA ASP A 105 0.13 27.33 -12.36
C ASP A 105 0.91 28.43 -13.09
N ALA A 106 2.06 28.10 -13.70
CA ALA A 106 2.82 29.04 -14.50
C ALA A 106 2.06 29.48 -15.77
N GLU A 107 1.32 28.58 -16.42
CA GLU A 107 0.48 28.92 -17.58
C GLU A 107 -0.68 29.83 -17.18
N ILE A 108 -1.36 29.52 -16.08
CA ILE A 108 -2.44 30.35 -15.54
C ILE A 108 -1.94 31.77 -15.25
N GLU A 109 -0.76 31.92 -14.66
CA GLU A 109 -0.22 33.25 -14.37
C GLU A 109 0.10 34.05 -15.64
N ARG A 110 0.71 33.41 -16.64
CA ARG A 110 0.95 34.05 -17.95
C ARG A 110 -0.33 34.51 -18.62
N LEU A 111 -1.38 33.69 -18.59
CA LEU A 111 -2.68 34.05 -19.18
C LEU A 111 -3.32 35.23 -18.41
N ARG A 112 -3.22 35.24 -17.08
CA ARG A 112 -3.70 36.35 -16.25
C ARG A 112 -2.97 37.66 -16.56
N GLU A 113 -1.67 37.61 -16.78
CA GLU A 113 -0.89 38.78 -17.18
C GLU A 113 -1.30 39.28 -18.58
N GLN A 114 -1.52 38.38 -19.54
CA GLN A 114 -2.01 38.74 -20.87
C GLN A 114 -3.38 39.41 -20.82
N VAL A 115 -4.32 38.85 -20.04
CA VAL A 115 -5.65 39.46 -19.85
C VAL A 115 -5.50 40.85 -19.25
N ARG A 116 -4.71 41.00 -18.17
CA ARG A 116 -4.47 42.31 -17.54
C ARG A 116 -3.83 43.32 -18.52
N ALA A 117 -2.87 42.90 -19.32
CA ALA A 117 -2.23 43.76 -20.32
C ALA A 117 -3.20 44.17 -21.43
N SER A 118 -4.09 43.26 -21.84
CA SER A 118 -5.14 43.51 -22.83
C SER A 118 -6.13 44.56 -22.33
N ASP A 119 -6.57 44.42 -21.06
CA ASP A 119 -7.48 45.38 -20.41
C ASP A 119 -6.85 46.79 -20.31
N LEU A 120 -5.56 46.87 -19.97
CA LEU A 120 -4.82 48.13 -19.90
C LEU A 120 -4.67 48.80 -21.27
N SER A 121 -4.45 48.01 -22.33
CA SER A 121 -4.39 48.51 -23.71
C SER A 121 -5.74 49.06 -24.16
N ALA A 122 -6.83 48.35 -23.89
CA ALA A 122 -8.18 48.78 -24.24
C ALA A 122 -8.57 50.08 -23.51
N ALA A 123 -8.22 50.21 -22.23
CA ALA A 123 -8.48 51.42 -21.45
C ALA A 123 -7.64 52.63 -21.89
N ALA A 124 -6.46 52.42 -22.49
CA ALA A 124 -5.63 53.49 -23.02
C ALA A 124 -6.14 54.01 -24.37
N GLU A 125 -6.76 53.13 -25.18
CA GLU A 125 -7.31 53.46 -26.50
C GLU A 125 -8.65 54.23 -26.42
N ASP A 126 -9.41 54.06 -25.33
CA ASP A 126 -10.70 54.75 -25.08
C ASP A 126 -10.56 56.17 -24.51
N ARG A 127 -9.33 56.67 -24.30
CA ARG A 127 -9.08 58.03 -23.80
C ARG A 127 -8.91 58.99 -25.01
N PRO A 128 -9.85 59.93 -25.25
CA PRO A 128 -9.87 60.84 -26.40
C PRO A 128 -8.78 61.93 -26.37
#